data_AF-A0A1Y2FCY1-F1
#
_entry.id   AF-A0A1Y2FCY1-F1
#
_cell.length_a   1.000
_cell.length_b   1.000
_cell.length_c   1.000
_cell.angle_alpha   90.00
_cell.angle_beta   90.00
_cell.angle_gamma   90.00
#
_symmetry.space_group_name_H-M   'P 1'
#
loop_
_entity.id
_entity.type
_entity.pdbx_description
1 polymer ?
#
loop_
_entity_poly.entity_id
_entity_poly.type
_entity_poly.pdbx_seq_one_letter_code
_entity_poly.pdbx_strand_id
1 'polypeptide(L)'
;MEVELPEWLREIQQHRPSLSYNNLSPKFQCLVKLLAACQPGAETFCGIVFVNRRMDALFIAQILKELTRIIPELDWIRVDCVTDRGHSGPGGGAFVPRTARSKQASVLTAFGEGNANLLVATSVVEEGLDVQAQGTFPSST
;
A
#
# COMPACT_ATOMS: atom_id res chain seq x y z
N MET A 1 29.80 1.49 -30.30
CA MET A 1 28.43 1.18 -30.76
C MET A 1 27.50 2.05 -29.93
N GLU A 2 27.11 3.21 -30.46
CA GLU A 2 26.12 4.06 -29.81
C GLU A 2 24.75 3.40 -30.00
N VAL A 3 24.15 2.97 -28.89
CA VAL A 3 22.80 2.43 -28.91
C VAL A 3 21.87 3.63 -28.90
N GLU A 4 21.29 3.95 -30.05
CA GLU A 4 20.25 4.97 -30.12
C GLU A 4 19.06 4.55 -29.25
N LEU A 5 18.72 5.41 -28.29
CA LEU A 5 17.59 5.16 -27.42
C LEU A 5 16.29 5.23 -28.23
N PRO A 6 15.32 4.32 -28.01
CA PRO A 6 13.99 4.39 -28.61
C PRO A 6 13.30 5.73 -28.34
N GLU A 7 12.47 6.18 -29.28
CA GLU A 7 11.80 7.50 -29.19
C GLU A 7 11.01 7.70 -27.90
N TRP A 8 10.28 6.68 -27.45
CA TRP A 8 9.52 6.72 -26.20
C TRP A 8 10.40 6.99 -24.97
N LEU A 9 11.65 6.49 -24.97
CA LEU A 9 12.57 6.67 -23.86
C LEU A 9 13.19 8.08 -23.88
N ARG A 10 13.42 8.64 -25.07
CA ARG A 10 13.81 10.05 -25.24
C ARG A 10 12.71 10.98 -24.74
N GLU A 11 11.46 10.65 -25.02
CA GLU A 11 10.30 11.42 -24.58
C GLU A 11 10.15 11.40 -23.05
N ILE A 12 10.35 10.24 -22.40
CA ILE A 12 10.37 10.15 -20.92
C ILE A 12 11.53 10.94 -20.32
N GLN A 13 12.71 10.90 -20.94
CA GLN A 13 13.88 11.67 -20.48
C GLN A 13 13.66 13.18 -20.64
N GLN A 14 13.02 13.61 -21.73
CA GLN A 14 12.69 15.01 -21.99
C GLN A 14 11.63 15.54 -21.03
N HIS A 15 10.57 14.77 -20.78
CA HIS A 15 9.48 15.20 -19.89
C HIS A 15 9.81 15.00 -18.41
N ARG A 16 10.81 14.17 -18.09
CA ARG A 16 11.32 13.83 -16.75
C ARG A 16 10.21 13.90 -15.70
N PRO A 17 9.18 13.04 -15.79
CA PRO A 17 7.98 13.15 -14.97
C PRO A 17 8.38 13.22 -13.50
N SER A 18 8.15 14.39 -12.91
CA SER A 18 8.43 14.63 -11.49
C SER A 18 7.21 14.21 -10.69
N LEU A 19 7.47 13.62 -9.52
CA LEU A 19 6.43 13.31 -8.55
C LEU A 19 5.97 14.60 -7.86
N SER A 20 5.30 15.47 -8.61
CA SER A 20 4.70 16.70 -8.11
C SER A 20 3.23 16.49 -7.81
N TYR A 21 2.75 17.03 -6.70
CA TYR A 21 1.34 16.96 -6.28
C TYR A 21 0.36 17.35 -7.41
N ASN A 22 0.71 18.38 -8.20
CA ASN A 22 -0.12 18.90 -9.29
C ASN A 22 -0.27 17.93 -10.46
N ASN A 23 0.63 16.97 -10.62
CA ASN A 23 0.61 15.97 -11.69
C ASN A 23 -0.12 14.68 -11.29
N LEU A 24 -0.56 14.57 -10.02
CA LEU A 24 -1.29 13.41 -9.53
C LEU A 24 -2.76 13.47 -9.95
N SER A 25 -3.41 12.31 -10.02
CA SER A 25 -4.84 12.27 -10.35
C SER A 25 -5.67 13.03 -9.30
N PRO A 26 -6.82 13.64 -9.67
CA PRO A 26 -7.67 14.36 -8.72
C PRO A 26 -8.10 13.50 -7.51
N LYS A 27 -8.34 12.20 -7.73
CA LYS A 27 -8.67 11.26 -6.67
C LYS A 27 -7.52 11.08 -5.68
N PHE A 28 -6.28 10.98 -6.18
CA PHE A 28 -5.09 10.86 -5.36
C PHE A 28 -4.77 12.17 -4.62
N GLN A 29 -4.96 13.32 -5.29
CA GLN A 29 -4.84 14.63 -4.65
C GLN A 29 -5.82 14.79 -3.49
N CYS A 30 -7.06 14.30 -3.64
CA CYS A 30 -8.06 14.29 -2.58
C CYS A 30 -7.63 13.38 -1.41
N LEU A 31 -7.12 12.17 -1.70
CA LEU A 31 -6.57 11.28 -0.68
C LEU A 31 -5.45 11.96 0.13
N VAL A 32 -4.50 12.63 -0.55
CA VAL A 32 -3.42 13.36 0.11
C VAL A 32 -3.95 14.48 1.00
N LYS A 33 -4.94 15.27 0.53
CA LYS A 33 -5.58 16.31 1.34
C LYS A 33 -6.28 15.73 2.57
N LEU A 34 -6.96 14.60 2.40
CA LEU A 34 -7.65 13.92 3.50
C LEU A 34 -6.65 13.43 4.54
N LEU A 35 -5.56 12.79 4.12
CA LEU A 35 -4.49 12.37 5.01
C LEU A 35 -3.89 13.58 5.75
N ALA A 36 -3.56 14.67 5.06
CA ALA A 36 -3.04 15.87 5.70
C ALA A 36 -4.01 16.46 6.74
N ALA A 37 -5.33 16.43 6.47
CA ALA A 37 -6.34 16.89 7.41
C ALA A 37 -6.44 16.01 8.68
N CYS A 38 -5.95 14.77 8.64
CA CYS A 38 -5.90 13.87 9.79
C CYS A 38 -4.68 14.09 10.70
N GLN A 39 -3.75 14.99 10.35
CA GLN A 39 -2.54 15.28 11.12
C GLN A 39 -2.79 15.58 12.61
N PRO A 40 -3.85 16.30 13.03
CA PRO A 40 -4.13 16.52 14.45
C PRO A 40 -4.35 15.23 15.27
N GLY A 41 -4.68 14.12 14.62
CA GLY A 41 -4.88 12.80 15.23
C GLY A 41 -3.74 11.81 14.97
N ALA A 42 -2.55 12.29 14.56
CA ALA A 42 -1.45 11.43 14.11
C ALA A 42 -1.03 10.34 15.09
N GLU A 43 -1.11 10.60 16.41
CA GLU A 43 -0.71 9.66 17.46
C GLU A 43 -1.60 8.41 17.51
N THR A 44 -2.88 8.56 17.19
CA THR A 44 -3.88 7.48 17.24
C THR A 44 -4.37 7.06 15.85
N PHE A 45 -3.86 7.70 14.80
CA PHE A 45 -4.31 7.44 13.44
C PHE A 45 -3.93 6.03 13.01
N CYS A 46 -4.90 5.33 12.42
CA CYS A 46 -4.75 4.00 11.87
C CYS A 46 -5.73 3.88 10.70
N GLY A 47 -5.22 3.73 9.48
CA GLY A 47 -6.03 3.80 8.26
C GLY A 47 -5.74 2.70 7.27
N ILE A 48 -6.75 2.31 6.49
CA ILE A 48 -6.63 1.37 5.37
C ILE A 48 -7.22 2.02 4.11
N VAL A 49 -6.47 1.98 3.01
CA VAL A 49 -6.88 2.41 1.67
C VAL A 49 -7.09 1.18 0.82
N PHE A 50 -8.35 0.89 0.51
CA PHE A 50 -8.70 -0.23 -0.37
C PHE A 50 -8.55 0.14 -1.85
N VAL A 51 -7.96 -0.77 -2.61
CA VAL A 51 -7.75 -0.64 -4.06
C VAL A 51 -8.06 -1.95 -4.77
N ASN A 52 -8.36 -1.87 -6.06
CA ASN A 52 -8.84 -3.03 -6.82
C ASN A 52 -7.71 -3.93 -7.32
N ARG A 53 -6.55 -3.35 -7.67
CA ARG A 53 -5.44 -4.11 -8.29
C ARG A 53 -4.23 -4.12 -7.39
N ARG A 54 -3.53 -5.26 -7.37
CA ARG A 54 -2.23 -5.43 -6.69
C ARG A 54 -1.22 -4.35 -7.09
N MET A 55 -1.15 -4.03 -8.38
CA MET A 55 -0.24 -3.00 -8.87
C MET A 55 -0.62 -1.61 -8.36
N ASP A 56 -1.92 -1.31 -8.25
CA ASP A 56 -2.36 -0.04 -7.68
C ASP A 56 -1.91 0.07 -6.22
N ALA A 57 -2.01 -1.00 -5.43
CA ALA A 57 -1.57 -1.00 -4.04
C ALA A 57 -0.07 -0.72 -3.89
N LEU A 58 0.74 -1.39 -4.71
CA LEU A 58 2.20 -1.23 -4.72
C LEU A 58 2.60 0.20 -5.12
N PHE A 59 2.02 0.72 -6.22
CA PHE A 59 2.34 2.05 -6.71
C PHE A 59 1.83 3.14 -5.77
N ILE A 60 0.60 3.05 -5.26
CA ILE A 60 0.03 4.04 -4.34
C ILE A 60 0.87 4.10 -3.06
N ALA A 61 1.25 2.95 -2.49
CA ALA A 61 2.10 2.93 -1.31
C ALA A 61 3.49 3.54 -1.58
N GLN A 62 4.11 3.23 -2.72
CA GLN A 62 5.41 3.81 -3.08
C GLN A 62 5.33 5.31 -3.32
N ILE A 63 4.30 5.78 -4.04
CA ILE A 63 4.07 7.21 -4.29
C ILE A 63 3.88 7.94 -2.96
N LEU A 64 3.06 7.40 -2.05
CA LEU A 64 2.86 8.01 -0.73
C LEU A 64 4.17 8.08 0.07
N LYS A 65 5.00 7.03 0.07
CA LYS A 65 6.31 7.02 0.73
C LYS A 65 7.27 8.10 0.21
N GLU A 66 7.22 8.39 -1.09
CA GLU A 66 8.01 9.48 -1.65
C GLU A 66 7.40 10.85 -1.34
N LEU A 67 6.06 10.96 -1.33
CA LEU A 67 5.39 12.20 -0.97
C LEU A 67 5.59 12.58 0.50
N THR A 68 5.69 11.63 1.44
CA THR A 68 5.99 11.96 2.84
C THR A 68 7.38 12.60 3.02
N ARG A 69 8.30 12.40 2.07
CA ARG A 69 9.61 13.07 2.04
C ARG A 69 9.55 14.48 1.44
N ILE A 70 8.53 14.77 0.63
CA ILE A 70 8.39 16.03 -0.11
C ILE A 70 7.41 16.99 0.61
N ILE A 71 6.37 16.45 1.23
CA ILE A 71 5.25 17.16 1.86
C ILE A 71 5.36 17.00 3.38
N PRO A 72 5.79 18.03 4.11
CA PRO A 72 5.97 17.96 5.57
C PRO A 72 4.69 17.58 6.33
N GLU A 73 3.51 17.95 5.81
CA GLU A 73 2.21 17.64 6.43
C GLU A 73 1.89 16.14 6.45
N LEU A 74 2.67 15.32 5.75
CA LEU A 74 2.52 13.86 5.69
C LEU A 74 3.70 13.12 6.35
N ASP A 75 4.62 13.81 7.01
CA ASP A 75 5.83 13.20 7.61
C ASP A 75 5.51 12.10 8.64
N TRP A 76 4.38 12.23 9.33
CA TRP A 76 3.85 11.32 10.34
C TRP A 76 3.20 10.06 9.74
N ILE A 77 2.98 10.03 8.42
CA ILE A 77 2.39 8.88 7.72
C ILE A 77 3.46 7.82 7.45
N ARG A 78 3.22 6.61 7.94
CA ARG A 78 4.05 5.41 7.79
C ARG A 78 3.26 4.38 6.99
N VAL A 79 3.48 4.39 5.68
CA VAL A 79 2.73 3.57 4.73
C VAL A 79 3.36 2.19 4.53
N ASP A 80 2.53 1.16 4.50
CA ASP A 80 2.88 -0.12 3.90
C ASP A 80 1.76 -0.66 2.99
N CYS A 81 2.03 -1.73 2.26
CA CYS A 81 1.02 -2.36 1.41
C CYS A 81 0.86 -3.85 1.71
N VAL A 82 -0.38 -4.32 1.69
CA VAL A 82 -0.72 -5.75 1.72
C VAL A 82 -1.43 -6.09 0.42
N THR A 83 -0.90 -7.08 -0.29
CA THR A 83 -1.52 -7.56 -1.52
C THR A 83 -1.53 -9.07 -1.52
N ASP A 84 -2.61 -9.65 -2.05
CA ASP A 84 -2.72 -11.09 -2.21
C ASP A 84 -1.64 -11.54 -3.18
N ARG A 85 -0.64 -12.25 -2.66
CA ARG A 85 0.38 -12.88 -3.51
C ARG A 85 -0.24 -14.15 -4.05
N GLY A 86 -1.00 -13.99 -5.14
CA GLY A 86 -1.35 -15.08 -6.03
C GLY A 86 -0.07 -15.77 -6.52
N HIS A 87 -0.05 -17.09 -6.36
CA HIS A 87 0.84 -18.06 -7.00
C HIS A 87 1.55 -17.52 -8.27
N SER A 88 2.87 -17.38 -8.23
CA SER A 88 3.66 -17.29 -9.46
C SER A 88 3.91 -18.71 -9.97
N GLY A 89 2.98 -19.25 -10.76
CA GLY A 89 3.15 -20.51 -11.50
C GLY A 89 1.84 -21.12 -11.99
N PRO A 90 1.72 -21.52 -13.28
CA PRO A 90 0.52 -22.17 -13.80
C PRO A 90 0.48 -23.62 -13.32
N GLY A 91 -0.27 -23.86 -12.25
CA GLY A 91 -0.51 -25.19 -11.69
C GLY A 91 -0.27 -25.22 -10.19
N GLY A 92 -1.33 -25.19 -9.40
CA GLY A 92 -1.19 -25.29 -7.94
C GLY A 92 -2.46 -24.92 -7.21
N GLY A 93 -3.36 -25.89 -7.07
CA GLY A 93 -4.43 -25.82 -6.09
C GLY A 93 -3.87 -25.69 -4.67
N ALA A 94 -4.59 -24.95 -3.83
CA ALA A 94 -4.65 -25.12 -2.38
C ALA A 94 -3.33 -25.36 -1.63
N PHE A 95 -2.33 -24.49 -1.77
CA PHE A 95 -1.29 -24.35 -0.74
C PHE A 95 -0.76 -22.92 -0.75
N VAL A 96 -1.26 -22.08 0.17
CA VAL A 96 -0.60 -20.80 0.51
C VAL A 96 0.65 -21.18 1.30
N PRO A 97 1.88 -20.86 0.83
CA PRO A 97 3.08 -21.14 1.60
C PRO A 97 3.00 -20.44 2.96
N ARG A 98 3.36 -21.13 4.06
CA ARG A 98 3.37 -20.57 5.43
C ARG A 98 4.18 -19.26 5.53
N THR A 99 5.13 -19.05 4.63
CA THR A 99 5.96 -17.84 4.50
C THR A 99 5.25 -16.64 3.86
N ALA A 100 4.23 -16.86 3.03
CA ALA A 100 3.38 -15.79 2.49
C ALA A 100 2.40 -15.30 3.56
N ARG A 101 1.84 -16.23 4.33
CA ARG A 101 1.01 -15.92 5.51
C ARG A 101 1.83 -15.23 6.60
N SER A 102 3.10 -15.58 6.78
CA SER A 102 3.97 -14.93 7.77
C SER A 102 4.31 -13.48 7.41
N LYS A 103 4.41 -13.14 6.11
CA LYS A 103 4.64 -11.75 5.67
C LYS A 103 3.39 -10.88 5.75
N GLN A 104 2.23 -11.44 5.43
CA GLN A 104 0.95 -10.75 5.66
C GLN A 104 0.75 -10.53 7.16
N ALA A 105 0.96 -11.58 7.97
CA ALA A 105 0.91 -11.48 9.42
C ALA A 105 1.92 -10.45 9.95
N SER A 106 3.16 -10.39 9.44
CA SER A 106 4.14 -9.40 9.91
C SER A 106 3.77 -7.96 9.56
N VAL A 107 3.13 -7.70 8.41
CA VAL A 107 2.65 -6.35 8.06
C VAL A 107 1.47 -5.95 8.92
N LEU A 108 0.58 -6.90 9.25
CA LEU A 108 -0.55 -6.68 10.16
C LEU A 108 -0.09 -6.55 11.62
N THR A 109 0.92 -7.30 12.03
CA THR A 109 1.57 -7.16 13.34
C THR A 109 2.31 -5.82 13.42
N ALA A 110 3.05 -5.41 12.38
CA ALA A 110 3.67 -4.09 12.32
C ALA A 110 2.64 -2.94 12.32
N PHE A 111 1.46 -3.16 11.73
CA PHE A 111 0.34 -2.21 11.81
C PHE A 111 -0.28 -2.17 13.21
N GLY A 112 -0.45 -3.33 13.87
CA GLY A 112 -0.93 -3.43 15.24
C GLY A 112 0.07 -2.93 16.30
N GLU A 113 1.37 -3.02 16.03
CA GLU A 113 2.46 -2.50 16.86
C GLU A 113 2.73 -1.00 16.60
N GLY A 114 2.02 -0.39 15.65
CA GLY A 114 2.15 1.03 15.32
C GLY A 114 3.41 1.40 14.55
N ASN A 115 4.10 0.44 13.92
CA ASN A 115 5.25 0.67 13.02
C ASN A 115 4.80 1.18 11.64
N ALA A 116 3.59 0.83 11.21
CA ALA A 116 2.88 1.43 10.09
C ALA A 116 1.52 1.94 10.58
N ASN A 117 1.05 3.08 10.08
CA ASN A 117 -0.25 3.66 10.44
C ASN A 117 -1.19 3.84 9.24
N LEU A 118 -0.72 3.52 8.02
CA LEU A 118 -1.54 3.49 6.82
C LEU A 118 -1.22 2.24 6.00
N LEU A 119 -2.23 1.41 5.72
CA LEU A 119 -2.11 0.26 4.83
C LEU A 119 -2.82 0.49 3.51
N VAL A 120 -2.18 0.12 2.41
CA VAL A 120 -2.85 0.04 1.10
C VAL A 120 -3.10 -1.43 0.78
N ALA A 121 -4.37 -1.80 0.66
CA ALA A 121 -4.80 -3.21 0.60
C ALA A 121 -5.72 -3.51 -0.59
N THR A 122 -5.64 -4.73 -1.12
CA THR A 122 -6.61 -5.25 -2.10
C THR A 122 -7.85 -5.81 -1.41
N SER A 123 -8.99 -5.84 -2.10
CA SER A 123 -10.28 -6.31 -1.56
C SER A 123 -10.27 -7.74 -1.01
N VAL A 124 -9.41 -8.62 -1.50
CA VAL A 124 -9.30 -10.00 -0.97
C VAL A 124 -8.61 -10.04 0.41
N VAL A 125 -7.88 -8.98 0.79
CA VAL A 125 -7.34 -8.80 2.14
C VAL A 125 -8.44 -8.38 3.12
N GLU A 126 -9.51 -7.71 2.67
CA GLU A 126 -10.65 -7.28 3.49
C GLU A 126 -11.33 -8.48 4.17
N GLU A 127 -11.64 -9.54 3.40
CA GLU A 127 -12.28 -10.76 3.91
C GLU A 127 -11.36 -11.53 4.87
N GLY A 128 -10.04 -11.52 4.65
CA GLY A 128 -9.08 -12.18 5.53
C GLY A 128 -8.85 -11.46 6.87
N LEU A 129 -9.02 -10.14 6.90
CA LEU A 129 -8.89 -9.32 8.12
C LEU A 129 -10.07 -9.49 9.06
N ASP A 130 -11.29 -9.55 8.52
CA ASP A 130 -12.52 -9.70 9.31
C ASP A 130 -12.57 -11.08 10.02
N VAL A 131 -12.04 -12.12 9.38
CA VAL A 131 -11.95 -13.47 9.95
C VAL A 131 -10.92 -13.58 11.10
N GLN A 132 -9.89 -12.72 11.15
CA GLN A 132 -8.94 -12.70 12.29
C GLN A 132 -9.41 -11.84 13.46
N ALA A 133 -10.25 -10.83 13.22
CA ALA A 133 -10.88 -10.05 14.28
C ALA A 133 -11.94 -10.87 15.04
N GLN A 134 -12.53 -11.88 14.40
CA GLN A 134 -13.32 -12.91 15.08
C GLN A 134 -12.42 -13.99 15.70
N GLY A 135 -11.65 -13.58 16.70
CA GLY A 135 -10.97 -14.49 17.61
C GLY A 135 -11.98 -15.48 18.20
N THR A 136 -11.64 -16.76 18.10
CA THR A 136 -12.07 -17.89 18.90
C THR A 136 -12.89 -17.50 20.14
N PHE A 137 -14.22 -17.62 20.07
CA PHE A 137 -14.99 -17.76 21.31
C PHE A 137 -14.55 -19.07 21.97
N PRO A 138 -14.06 -19.07 23.23
CA PRO A 138 -13.94 -20.30 23.96
C PRO A 138 -15.36 -20.85 24.13
N SER A 139 -15.68 -21.93 23.41
CA SER A 139 -16.85 -22.74 23.67
C SER A 139 -16.73 -23.30 25.07
N SER A 140 -17.30 -22.58 26.03
CA SER A 140 -17.56 -23.08 27.36
C SER A 140 -18.82 -23.91 27.26
N THR A 141 -18.68 -25.24 27.27
CA THR A 141 -19.44 -26.24 28.04
C THR A 141 -19.13 -27.62 27.45
#